data_AF-A0A074W353-F1
#
_entry.id   AF-A0A074W353-F1
#
_cell.length_a   1.000
_cell.length_b   1.000
_cell.length_c   1.000
_cell.angle_alpha   90.00
_cell.angle_beta   90.00
_cell.angle_gamma   90.00
#
_symmetry.space_group_name_H-M   'P 1'
#
loop_
_entity.id
_entity.type
_entity.pdbx_description
1 polymer ?
#
loop_
_entity_poly.entity_id
_entity_poly.type
_entity_poly.pdbx_seq_one_letter_code
_entity_poly.pdbx_strand_id
1 'polypeptide(L)' 'SGKRGGIHNSVTKVVMKPTHMIGGYAQLSWGFNYYGTVGTNRDELVVVRKMNRVEWLDQPAKTPVTE' A
#
# COMPACT_ATOMS: atom_id res chain seq x y z
N SER A 1 -4.38 16.12 -8.94
CA SER A 1 -3.98 16.36 -7.54
C SER A 1 -2.67 17.13 -7.41
N GLY A 2 -1.87 17.34 -8.47
CA GLY A 2 -0.60 18.06 -8.38
C GLY A 2 0.46 17.35 -7.50
N LYS A 3 0.23 16.09 -7.15
CA LYS A 3 1.13 15.28 -6.32
C LYS A 3 2.04 14.45 -7.21
N ARG A 4 3.23 14.13 -6.69
CA ARG A 4 4.15 13.17 -7.30
C ARG A 4 3.46 11.82 -7.50
N GLY A 5 3.81 11.14 -8.59
CA GLY A 5 3.36 9.78 -8.85
C GLY A 5 3.71 8.82 -7.70
N GLY A 6 2.82 7.86 -7.44
CA GLY A 6 3.01 6.84 -6.41
C GLY A 6 4.02 5.76 -6.81
N ILE A 7 4.18 4.77 -5.93
CA ILE A 7 5.02 3.58 -6.14
C ILE A 7 4.14 2.32 -6.27
N HIS A 8 4.75 1.15 -6.44
CA HIS A 8 4.03 -0.12 -6.57
C HIS A 8 3.06 -0.39 -5.40
N ASN A 9 3.41 -0.03 -4.15
CA ASN A 9 2.52 -0.19 -3.00
C ASN A 9 1.43 0.90 -2.89
N SER A 10 1.42 1.90 -3.78
CA SER A 10 0.34 2.89 -3.85
C SER A 10 -0.95 2.31 -4.45
N VAL A 11 -0.86 1.16 -5.12
CA VAL A 11 -2.01 0.44 -5.71
C VAL A 11 -2.34 -0.86 -4.98
N THR A 12 -1.64 -1.19 -3.89
CA THR A 12 -1.89 -2.41 -3.10
C THR A 12 -2.71 -2.11 -1.85
N LYS A 13 -3.54 -3.05 -1.41
CA LYS A 13 -4.26 -2.97 -0.13
C LYS A 13 -3.99 -4.19 0.76
N VAL A 14 -3.90 -3.96 2.08
CA VAL A 14 -3.85 -5.06 3.06
C VAL A 14 -5.24 -5.67 3.20
N VAL A 15 -5.34 -6.98 2.92
CA VAL A 15 -6.54 -7.79 3.14
C VAL A 15 -6.16 -8.97 4.02
N MET A 16 -6.82 -9.09 5.18
CA MET A 16 -6.52 -10.12 6.17
C MET A 16 -7.31 -11.40 5.87
N LYS A 17 -6.64 -12.55 5.94
CA LYS A 17 -7.27 -13.87 5.82
C LYS A 17 -7.61 -14.42 7.22
N PRO A 18 -8.88 -14.71 7.55
CA PRO A 18 -9.27 -15.19 8.87
C PRO A 18 -8.55 -16.46 9.34
N THR A 19 -8.17 -17.34 8.41
CA THR A 19 -7.41 -18.55 8.74
C THR A 19 -6.03 -18.26 9.32
N HIS A 20 -5.49 -17.05 9.14
CA HIS A 20 -4.20 -16.62 9.71
C HIS A 20 -4.36 -15.90 11.06
N MET A 21 -5.58 -15.83 11.60
CA MET A 21 -5.90 -15.21 12.89
C MET A 21 -6.29 -16.24 13.96
N ILE A 22 -6.16 -17.54 13.67
CA ILE A 22 -6.42 -18.62 14.63
C ILE A 22 -5.38 -18.53 15.77
N GLY A 23 -5.80 -18.82 16.99
CA GLY A 23 -4.94 -18.79 18.17
C GLY A 23 -5.40 -19.77 19.23
N GLY A 24 -4.50 -20.12 20.16
CA GLY A 24 -4.82 -20.99 21.29
C GLY A 24 -5.08 -22.45 20.92
N TYR A 25 -4.61 -22.88 19.74
CA TYR A 25 -4.87 -24.24 19.23
C TYR A 25 -3.58 -24.95 18.82
N ALA A 26 -2.78 -25.33 19.81
CA ALA A 26 -1.50 -26.05 19.65
C ALA A 26 -0.58 -25.35 18.62
N GLN A 27 -0.36 -25.94 17.44
CA GLN A 27 0.46 -25.37 16.37
C GLN A 27 -0.09 -24.06 15.80
N LEU A 28 -1.40 -23.81 15.94
CA LEU A 28 -2.04 -22.55 15.57
C LEU A 28 -2.12 -21.63 16.79
N SER A 29 -0.95 -21.29 17.32
CA SER A 29 -0.80 -20.36 18.44
C SER A 29 0.10 -19.21 18.03
N TRP A 30 -0.21 -18.01 18.54
CA TRP A 30 0.58 -16.82 18.24
C TRP A 30 1.96 -16.90 18.87
N GLY A 31 2.96 -16.41 18.14
CA GLY A 31 4.31 -16.16 18.60
C GLY A 31 4.94 -15.08 17.72
N PHE A 32 5.90 -14.33 18.27
CA PHE A 32 6.56 -13.25 17.53
C PHE A 32 7.20 -13.80 16.25
N ASN A 33 6.77 -13.29 15.09
CA ASN A 33 7.14 -13.75 13.75
C ASN A 33 6.83 -15.23 13.43
N TYR A 34 6.07 -15.94 14.28
CA TYR A 34 5.72 -17.35 14.07
C TYR A 34 4.35 -17.55 13.41
N TYR A 35 3.34 -16.78 13.83
CA TYR A 35 1.98 -16.92 13.34
C TYR A 35 1.23 -15.58 13.29
N GLY A 36 0.49 -15.34 12.20
CA GLY A 36 -0.27 -14.11 12.00
C GLY A 36 -0.62 -13.83 10.54
N THR A 37 -1.38 -12.77 10.32
CA THR A 37 -1.78 -12.31 8.97
C THR A 37 -0.57 -11.94 8.11
N VAL A 38 -0.69 -12.14 6.79
CA VAL A 38 0.40 -11.92 5.82
C VAL A 38 -0.01 -10.84 4.82
N GLY A 39 0.93 -9.96 4.44
CA GLY A 39 0.74 -8.92 3.43
C GLY A 39 0.79 -9.45 1.99
N THR A 40 -0.13 -10.34 1.62
CA THR A 40 -0.21 -10.90 0.26
C THR A 40 -0.57 -9.79 -0.75
N ASN A 41 0.08 -9.77 -1.92
CA ASN A 41 -0.04 -8.67 -2.88
C ASN A 41 -0.15 -9.07 -4.37
N ARG A 42 -0.24 -10.37 -4.69
CA ARG A 42 -0.16 -10.86 -6.08
C ARG A 42 -1.50 -10.90 -6.82
N ASP A 43 -2.60 -10.88 -6.07
CA ASP A 43 -3.96 -10.95 -6.62
C ASP A 43 -4.54 -9.57 -7.01
N GLU A 44 -3.77 -8.49 -6.82
CA GLU A 44 -4.22 -7.12 -7.09
C GLU A 44 -4.46 -6.90 -8.60
N LEU A 45 -5.55 -6.20 -8.92
CA LEU A 45 -5.88 -5.80 -10.29
C LEU A 45 -5.70 -4.30 -10.46
N VAL A 46 -5.02 -3.91 -11.53
CA VAL A 46 -4.72 -2.51 -11.83
C VAL A 46 -5.17 -2.13 -13.23
N VAL A 47 -5.57 -0.87 -13.39
CA VAL A 47 -5.89 -0.30 -14.71
C VAL A 47 -4.64 0.37 -15.27
N VAL A 48 -4.19 -0.07 -16.45
CA VAL A 48 -3.06 0.53 -17.17
C VAL A 48 -3.58 1.48 -18.24
N ARG A 49 -3.02 2.69 -18.29
CA ARG A 49 -3.31 3.68 -19.34
C ARG A 49 -2.07 4.45 -19.74
N LYS A 50 -2.02 4.89 -21.01
CA LYS A 50 -0.98 5.81 -21.49
C LYS A 50 -1.13 7.17 -20.81
N MET A 51 -0.02 7.78 -20.38
CA MET A 51 -0.05 9.15 -19.86
C MET A 51 -0.27 10.15 -21.00
N ASN A 52 -1.08 11.18 -20.75
CA ASN A 52 -1.32 12.26 -21.71
C ASN A 52 -0.28 13.39 -21.59
N ARG A 53 0.12 13.76 -20.37
CA ARG A 53 1.09 14.81 -20.07
C ARG A 53 2.13 14.27 -19.09
N VAL A 54 3.40 14.57 -19.34
CA VAL A 54 4.50 14.32 -18.41
C VAL A 54 4.87 15.66 -17.75
N GLU A 55 4.59 15.80 -16.46
CA GLU A 55 4.88 17.00 -15.68
C GLU A 55 5.75 16.58 -14.49
N TRP A 56 7.00 17.05 -14.47
CA TRP A 56 8.02 16.62 -13.52
C TRP A 56 7.92 17.30 -12.15
N LEU A 57 7.23 18.44 -12.06
CA LEU A 57 6.99 19.19 -10.82
C LEU A 57 8.28 19.65 -10.10
N ASP A 58 9.33 19.99 -10.86
CA ASP A 58 10.65 20.39 -10.30
C ASP A 58 10.68 21.80 -9.69
N GLN A 59 9.59 22.57 -9.79
CA GLN A 59 9.50 23.89 -9.19
C GLN A 59 9.24 23.78 -7.68
N PRO A 60 9.80 24.70 -6.86
CA PRO A 60 9.51 24.73 -5.44
C PRO A 60 8.00 24.89 -5.21
N ALA A 61 7.47 24.16 -4.23
CA ALA A 61 6.08 24.29 -3.82
C ALA A 61 5.80 25.75 -3.46
N LYS A 62 4.70 26.32 -3.96
CA LYS A 62 4.29 27.68 -3.60
C LYS A 62 4.10 27.74 -2.08
N THR A 63 4.96 28.49 -1.39
CA THR A 63 4.80 28.75 0.04
C THR A 63 3.43 29.42 0.24
N PRO A 64 2.59 28.95 1.17
CA PRO A 64 1.39 29.69 1.53
C PRO A 64 1.83 31.07 2.00
N VAL A 65 1.29 32.13 1.40
CA VAL A 65 1.49 33.48 1.90
C VAL A 65 0.73 33.56 3.22
N THR A 66 1.44 33.44 4.34
CA THR A 66 0.91 33.81 5.65
C THR A 66 0.86 35.32 5.71
N GLU A 67 -0.36 35.86 5.79
CA GLU A 67 -0.62 37.21 6.31
C GLU A 67 -0.23 37.30 7.79
#